data_AF-J0W4Y6-F1
#
_entry.id   AF-J0W4Y6-F1
#
_cell.length_a   1.000
_cell.length_b   1.000
_cell.length_c   1.000
_cell.angle_alpha   90.00
_cell.angle_beta   90.00
_cell.angle_gamma   90.00
#
_symmetry.space_group_name_H-M   'P 1'
#
loop_
_entity.id
_entity.type
_entity.pdbx_description
1 polymer ?
#
loop_
_entity_poly.entity_id
_entity_poly.type
_entity_poly.pdbx_seq_one_letter_code
_entity_poly.pdbx_strand_id
1 'polypeptide(L)'
;MERDRQRRRIDGNSQSSDSAERSSDLPNGLIADIAARLVTHETVETAHNLANFELANRSMREAVQESPVGEFHQMINSIGSGASVLHSMAFDAIAFSESQGQYDRMLARFVAPVIAPTFKFQTLERKTHAVDEILAIDPPRLQALALSRVANYLGDLDSGNRARVINRAVEFVRDPPDDLAQSNAANALLKGYYLLNTQQRAQLTVDYLQSVSALSGQEPLAPSTARHVVEPSPFNHTVGQGGPIAHLGAMRSAAEHLNRAENEARADLASFRSRERSDRGR
;
A
#
# COMPACT_ATOMS: atom_id res chain seq x y z
N MET A 1 37.21 70.05 37.98
CA MET A 1 36.45 68.78 37.92
C MET A 1 37.44 67.68 38.33
N GLU A 2 37.60 67.44 39.64
CA GLU A 2 36.95 66.34 40.40
C GLU A 2 37.52 64.98 40.00
N ARG A 3 38.60 64.53 40.64
CA ARG A 3 38.69 63.77 41.91
C ARG A 3 38.39 62.27 41.75
N ASP A 4 39.46 61.50 41.94
CA ASP A 4 39.49 60.12 42.44
C ASP A 4 38.49 59.83 43.58
N ARG A 5 38.06 58.57 43.63
CA ARG A 5 37.89 57.65 44.80
C ARG A 5 36.63 56.79 44.65
N GLN A 6 36.78 55.51 44.32
CA GLN A 6 36.98 54.39 45.25
C GLN A 6 35.68 53.79 45.85
N ARG A 7 35.51 52.49 45.52
CA ARG A 7 35.16 51.36 46.41
C ARG A 7 33.73 51.24 46.96
N ARG A 8 33.06 50.14 46.57
CA ARG A 8 32.62 48.99 47.43
C ARG A 8 31.76 48.06 46.55
N ARG A 9 32.23 46.86 46.17
CA ARG A 9 31.96 45.57 46.85
C ARG A 9 30.55 45.44 47.40
N ILE A 10 29.71 44.66 46.71
CA ILE A 10 28.77 43.73 47.33
C ILE A 10 28.96 42.40 46.59
N ASP A 11 29.68 41.50 47.25
CA ASP A 11 29.66 40.06 46.99
C ASP A 11 28.39 39.46 47.58
N GLY A 12 27.88 38.41 46.93
CA GLY A 12 26.92 37.46 47.50
C GLY A 12 25.45 37.85 47.33
N ASN A 13 24.53 36.93 47.10
CA ASN A 13 24.63 35.48 47.12
C ASN A 13 23.28 34.94 46.62
N SER A 14 23.34 34.00 45.67
CA SER A 14 22.50 32.79 45.58
C SER A 14 20.97 32.86 45.45
N GLN A 15 20.47 31.92 44.65
CA GLN A 15 19.09 31.40 44.54
C GLN A 15 18.12 32.33 43.76
N SER A 16 17.61 31.97 42.58
CA SER A 16 17.16 30.67 42.11
C SER A 16 17.22 30.59 40.57
N SER A 17 18.26 29.92 40.07
CA SER A 17 18.17 29.22 38.78
C SER A 17 17.62 27.83 39.09
N ASP A 18 16.32 27.75 39.39
CA ASP A 18 15.67 26.48 39.65
C ASP A 18 14.39 26.38 38.82
N SER A 19 14.40 25.39 37.94
CA SER A 19 13.23 24.75 37.36
C SER A 19 12.46 25.49 36.24
N ALA A 20 13.18 25.82 35.15
CA ALA A 20 12.62 25.64 33.80
C ALA A 20 13.34 24.52 33.01
N GLU A 21 14.34 23.86 33.61
CA GLU A 21 14.97 22.65 33.10
C GLU A 21 14.21 21.40 33.58
N ARG A 22 12.96 21.27 33.12
CA ARG A 22 12.24 19.99 33.16
C ARG A 22 11.47 19.79 31.86
N SER A 23 12.11 20.06 30.73
CA SER A 23 11.79 19.27 29.54
C SER A 23 12.54 17.97 29.71
N SER A 24 11.85 16.96 30.22
CA SER A 24 12.28 15.57 30.25
C SER A 24 12.68 15.15 28.84
N ASP A 25 13.97 15.32 28.49
CA ASP A 25 14.53 14.73 27.29
C ASP A 25 14.44 13.21 27.47
N LEU A 26 13.42 12.65 26.82
CA LEU A 26 13.28 11.21 26.73
C LEU A 26 14.52 10.69 26.00
N PRO A 27 15.18 9.63 26.49
CA PRO A 27 16.30 9.04 25.78
C PRO A 27 15.87 8.64 24.37
N ASN A 28 16.75 8.88 23.37
CA ASN A 28 16.46 8.65 21.95
C ASN A 28 15.87 7.25 21.67
N GLY A 29 16.32 6.22 22.41
CA GLY A 29 15.77 4.86 22.32
C GLY A 29 14.28 4.76 22.67
N LEU A 30 13.81 5.49 23.69
CA LEU A 30 12.37 5.52 24.02
C LEU A 30 11.56 6.29 22.98
N ILE A 31 12.12 7.34 22.39
CA ILE A 31 11.48 8.10 21.32
C ILE A 31 11.34 7.22 20.06
N ALA A 32 12.39 6.50 19.68
CA ALA A 32 12.36 5.55 18.57
C ALA A 32 11.35 4.42 18.81
N ASP A 33 11.27 3.90 20.04
CA ASP A 33 10.26 2.92 20.44
C ASP A 33 8.82 3.45 20.30
N ILE A 34 8.57 4.71 20.65
CA ILE A 34 7.27 5.36 20.47
C ILE A 34 6.96 5.51 18.97
N ALA A 35 7.91 6.00 18.18
CA ALA A 35 7.76 6.17 16.73
C ALA A 35 7.45 4.83 16.04
N ALA A 36 8.13 3.76 16.44
CA ALA A 36 7.86 2.41 15.97
C ALA A 36 6.38 2.00 16.21
N ARG A 37 5.78 2.38 17.34
CA ARG A 37 4.38 2.07 17.64
C ARG A 37 3.36 2.87 16.80
N LEU A 38 3.80 3.91 16.09
CA LEU A 38 2.95 4.69 15.18
C LEU A 38 2.74 4.01 13.81
N VAL A 39 3.50 2.94 13.53
CA VAL A 39 3.38 2.17 12.29
C VAL A 39 2.08 1.36 12.31
N THR A 40 1.18 1.65 11.38
CA THR A 40 -0.11 0.97 11.19
C THR A 40 -0.07 0.06 9.96
N HIS A 41 -1.15 -0.66 9.67
CA HIS A 41 -1.24 -1.48 8.45
C HIS A 41 -1.38 -0.63 7.18
N GLU A 42 -1.91 0.59 7.28
CA GLU A 42 -2.04 1.53 6.17
C GLU A 42 -0.75 2.33 5.99
N THR A 43 -0.16 2.30 4.80
CA THR A 43 1.12 2.98 4.52
C THR A 43 0.98 4.50 4.58
N VAL A 44 -0.12 5.05 4.04
CA VAL A 44 -0.40 6.49 4.06
C VAL A 44 -0.57 7.02 5.49
N GLU A 45 -1.32 6.29 6.31
CA GLU A 45 -1.51 6.64 7.73
C GLU A 45 -0.19 6.57 8.50
N THR A 46 0.60 5.52 8.26
CA THR A 46 1.94 5.36 8.85
C THR A 46 2.84 6.55 8.52
N ALA A 47 2.94 6.92 7.24
CA ALA A 47 3.75 8.06 6.80
C ALA A 47 3.29 9.37 7.46
N HIS A 48 1.98 9.61 7.50
CA HIS A 48 1.41 10.80 8.15
C HIS A 48 1.69 10.85 9.65
N ASN A 49 1.53 9.72 10.36
CA ASN A 49 1.78 9.64 11.79
C ASN A 49 3.26 9.88 12.12
N LEU A 50 4.18 9.29 11.35
CA LEU A 50 5.62 9.48 11.53
C LEU A 50 6.05 10.92 11.21
N ALA A 51 5.54 11.50 10.13
CA ALA A 51 5.80 12.89 9.78
C ALA A 51 5.34 13.85 10.89
N ASN A 52 4.12 13.67 11.43
CA ASN A 52 3.63 14.51 12.53
C ASN A 52 4.46 14.35 13.81
N PHE A 53 4.93 13.12 14.08
CA PHE A 53 5.79 12.85 15.23
C PHE A 53 7.16 13.54 15.08
N GLU A 54 7.78 13.49 13.90
CA GLU A 54 9.03 14.22 13.60
C GLU A 54 8.87 15.76 13.57
N LEU A 55 7.65 16.25 13.34
CA LEU A 55 7.34 17.69 13.36
C LEU A 55 7.09 18.22 14.78
N ALA A 56 6.79 17.36 15.75
CA ALA A 56 6.42 17.79 17.10
C ALA A 56 7.56 18.52 17.82
N ASN A 57 8.81 18.04 17.71
CA ASN A 57 9.99 18.78 18.14
C ASN A 57 11.28 18.27 17.46
N ARG A 58 12.40 18.96 17.69
CA ARG A 58 13.70 18.64 17.11
C ARG A 58 14.30 17.32 17.63
N SER A 59 14.21 17.04 18.93
CA SER A 59 14.79 15.81 19.51
C SER A 59 14.06 14.55 19.03
N MET A 60 12.74 14.63 18.82
CA MET A 60 11.92 13.59 18.20
C MET A 60 12.35 13.32 16.77
N ARG A 61 12.56 14.38 15.98
CA ARG A 61 13.08 14.25 14.63
C ARG A 61 14.44 13.55 14.59
N GLU A 62 15.39 14.04 15.37
CA GLU A 62 16.76 13.50 15.39
C GLU A 62 16.75 12.04 15.85
N ALA A 63 16.04 11.70 16.92
CA ALA A 63 15.94 10.33 17.41
C ALA A 63 15.27 9.36 16.41
N VAL A 64 14.25 9.82 15.66
CA VAL A 64 13.65 8.99 14.61
C VAL A 64 14.62 8.79 13.45
N GLN A 65 15.24 9.88 12.97
CA GLN A 65 16.16 9.85 11.83
C GLN A 65 17.42 9.01 12.08
N GLU A 66 17.91 8.97 13.33
CA GLU A 66 19.04 8.13 13.74
C GLU A 66 18.67 6.66 14.02
N SER A 67 17.38 6.31 13.90
CA SER A 67 16.88 4.96 14.16
C SER A 67 16.45 4.24 12.88
N PRO A 68 16.27 2.89 12.93
CA PRO A 68 15.69 2.14 11.81
C PRO A 68 14.27 2.59 11.42
N VAL A 69 13.55 3.29 12.32
CA VAL A 69 12.24 3.87 12.01
C VAL A 69 12.38 5.00 10.98
N GLY A 70 13.45 5.79 11.03
CA GLY A 70 13.75 6.84 10.07
C GLY A 70 14.06 6.29 8.68
N GLU A 71 14.88 5.24 8.60
CA GLU A 71 15.16 4.54 7.33
C GLU A 71 13.88 3.96 6.73
N PHE A 72 13.06 3.31 7.55
CA PHE A 72 11.75 2.82 7.15
C PHE A 72 10.84 3.95 6.65
N HIS A 73 10.77 5.07 7.37
CA HIS A 73 9.96 6.23 7.01
C HIS A 73 10.36 6.81 5.64
N GLN A 74 11.66 6.98 5.39
CA GLN A 74 12.16 7.46 4.10
C GLN A 74 11.80 6.49 2.96
N MET A 75 11.97 5.18 3.19
CA MET A 75 11.65 4.16 2.20
C MET A 75 10.15 4.13 1.87
N ILE A 76 9.26 4.13 2.86
CA ILE A 76 7.81 4.13 2.57
C ILE A 76 7.36 5.40 1.86
N ASN A 77 7.98 6.56 2.12
CA ASN A 77 7.69 7.80 1.41
C ASN A 77 8.14 7.73 -0.05
N SER A 78 9.31 7.15 -0.31
CA SER A 78 9.81 6.91 -1.67
C SER A 78 8.89 5.95 -2.44
N ILE A 79 8.54 4.83 -1.83
CA ILE A 79 7.64 3.82 -2.41
C ILE A 79 6.25 4.44 -2.66
N GLY A 80 5.69 5.16 -1.69
CA GLY A 80 4.39 5.80 -1.80
C GLY A 80 4.35 6.84 -2.92
N SER A 81 5.40 7.64 -3.07
CA SER A 81 5.56 8.59 -4.19
C SER A 81 5.60 7.88 -5.54
N GLY A 82 6.39 6.80 -5.66
CA GLY A 82 6.46 5.98 -6.86
C GLY A 82 5.11 5.34 -7.22
N ALA A 83 4.41 4.80 -6.22
CA ALA A 83 3.08 4.20 -6.40
C ALA A 83 2.03 5.23 -6.83
N SER A 84 2.08 6.44 -6.27
CA SER A 84 1.20 7.57 -6.65
C SER A 84 1.39 7.98 -8.11
N VAL A 85 2.65 8.11 -8.57
CA VAL A 85 2.98 8.42 -9.97
C VAL A 85 2.49 7.31 -10.89
N LEU A 86 2.78 6.06 -10.53
CA LEU A 86 2.42 4.90 -11.33
C LEU A 86 0.90 4.74 -11.47
N HIS A 87 0.16 5.03 -10.41
CA HIS A 87 -1.30 5.05 -10.43
C HIS A 87 -1.85 6.08 -11.43
N SER A 88 -1.35 7.32 -11.38
CA SER A 88 -1.76 8.38 -12.32
C SER A 88 -1.41 8.02 -13.76
N MET A 89 -0.17 7.58 -14.01
CA MET A 89 0.27 7.17 -15.35
C MET A 89 -0.60 6.06 -15.94
N ALA A 90 -1.14 5.15 -15.12
CA ALA A 90 -1.94 4.03 -15.60
C ALA A 90 -3.28 4.50 -16.17
N PHE A 91 -3.89 5.51 -15.53
CA PHE A 91 -5.09 6.16 -16.04
C PHE A 91 -4.78 7.05 -17.25
N ASP A 92 -3.69 7.81 -17.22
CA ASP A 92 -3.27 8.67 -18.34
C ASP A 92 -3.03 7.85 -19.62
N ALA A 93 -2.50 6.63 -19.49
CA ALA A 93 -2.25 5.73 -20.61
C ALA A 93 -3.52 5.33 -21.39
N ILE A 94 -4.70 5.50 -20.79
CA ILE A 94 -6.00 5.16 -21.40
C ILE A 94 -6.90 6.38 -21.63
N ALA A 95 -6.46 7.58 -21.22
CA ALA A 95 -7.24 8.81 -21.29
C ALA A 95 -7.62 9.22 -22.73
N PHE A 96 -6.83 8.80 -23.73
CA PHE A 96 -7.07 9.08 -25.14
C PHE A 96 -7.82 7.96 -25.88
N SER A 97 -8.51 7.06 -25.16
CA SER A 97 -9.31 6.00 -25.79
C SER A 97 -10.41 6.62 -26.65
N GLU A 98 -10.54 6.16 -27.90
CA GLU A 98 -11.45 6.74 -28.90
C GLU A 98 -12.92 6.41 -28.61
N SER A 99 -13.18 5.43 -27.74
CA SER A 99 -14.52 5.01 -27.35
C SER A 99 -14.54 4.48 -25.91
N GLN A 100 -15.71 4.55 -25.27
CA GLN A 100 -15.94 3.98 -23.94
C GLN A 100 -15.61 2.48 -23.90
N GLY A 101 -16.02 1.71 -24.91
CA GLY A 101 -15.73 0.28 -24.97
C GLY A 101 -14.24 -0.05 -25.09
N GLN A 102 -13.43 0.84 -25.67
CA GLN A 102 -11.97 0.71 -25.65
C GLN A 102 -11.40 1.06 -24.27
N TYR A 103 -11.88 2.16 -23.67
CA TYR A 103 -11.51 2.57 -22.32
C TYR A 103 -11.75 1.44 -21.33
N ASP A 104 -12.96 0.90 -21.28
CA ASP A 104 -13.40 -0.17 -20.38
C ASP A 104 -12.58 -1.46 -20.55
N ARG A 105 -12.26 -1.80 -21.80
CA ARG A 105 -11.40 -2.93 -22.12
C ARG A 105 -9.98 -2.72 -21.61
N MET A 106 -9.42 -1.54 -21.81
CA MET A 106 -8.07 -1.21 -21.35
C MET A 106 -8.02 -1.13 -19.82
N LEU A 107 -9.03 -0.54 -19.20
CA LEU A 107 -9.19 -0.45 -17.76
C LEU A 107 -9.21 -1.85 -17.13
N ALA A 108 -10.10 -2.73 -17.59
CA ALA A 108 -10.23 -4.08 -17.05
C ALA A 108 -8.98 -4.95 -17.24
N ARG A 109 -8.35 -4.87 -18.42
CA ARG A 109 -7.26 -5.80 -18.80
C ARG A 109 -5.89 -5.35 -18.36
N PHE A 110 -5.63 -4.05 -18.36
CA PHE A 110 -4.28 -3.52 -18.23
C PHE A 110 -4.14 -2.53 -17.07
N VAL A 111 -5.11 -1.65 -16.83
CA VAL A 111 -4.99 -0.65 -15.75
C VAL A 111 -5.34 -1.25 -14.38
N ALA A 112 -6.42 -2.02 -14.25
CA ALA A 112 -6.83 -2.64 -12.99
C ALA A 112 -5.69 -3.48 -12.33
N PRO A 113 -4.94 -4.33 -13.07
CA PRO A 113 -3.77 -5.02 -12.54
C PRO A 113 -2.62 -4.11 -12.10
N VAL A 114 -2.52 -2.90 -12.66
CA VAL A 114 -1.45 -1.93 -12.35
C VAL A 114 -1.81 -1.11 -11.11
N ILE A 115 -3.06 -0.64 -11.00
CA ILE A 115 -3.49 0.21 -9.90
C ILE A 115 -3.77 -0.56 -8.61
N ALA A 116 -4.23 -1.81 -8.69
CA ALA A 116 -4.61 -2.56 -7.49
C ALA A 116 -3.46 -2.79 -6.49
N PRO A 117 -2.24 -3.18 -6.93
CA PRO A 117 -1.10 -3.27 -6.02
C PRO A 117 -0.70 -1.95 -5.37
N THR A 118 -1.15 -0.81 -5.93
CA THR A 118 -0.85 0.53 -5.42
C THR A 118 -1.83 1.01 -4.35
N PHE A 119 -2.95 0.31 -4.11
CA PHE A 119 -4.04 0.83 -3.29
C PHE A 119 -3.59 1.26 -1.89
N LYS A 120 -2.79 0.48 -1.16
CA LYS A 120 -2.31 0.84 0.19
C LYS A 120 -1.53 2.17 0.27
N PHE A 121 -1.05 2.67 -0.87
CA PHE A 121 -0.30 3.93 -1.00
C PHE A 121 -1.17 5.11 -1.47
N GLN A 122 -2.43 4.86 -1.84
CA GLN A 122 -3.31 5.89 -2.37
C GLN A 122 -4.17 6.54 -1.28
N THR A 123 -4.56 7.79 -1.53
CA THR A 123 -5.57 8.49 -0.72
C THR A 123 -6.94 7.81 -0.87
N LEU A 124 -7.83 8.02 0.10
CA LEU A 124 -9.21 7.53 0.05
C LEU A 124 -9.95 7.97 -1.22
N GLU A 125 -9.73 9.20 -1.66
CA GLU A 125 -10.32 9.76 -2.88
C GLU A 125 -9.90 8.96 -4.12
N ARG A 126 -8.59 8.69 -4.27
CA ARG A 126 -8.07 7.91 -5.40
C ARG A 126 -8.51 6.44 -5.37
N LYS A 127 -8.57 5.83 -4.17
CA LYS A 127 -9.13 4.48 -4.00
C LYS A 127 -10.60 4.44 -4.46
N THR A 128 -11.40 5.42 -4.02
CA THR A 128 -12.81 5.54 -4.40
C THR A 128 -12.98 5.74 -5.90
N HIS A 129 -12.25 6.68 -6.50
CA HIS A 129 -12.27 6.92 -7.94
C HIS A 129 -11.92 5.65 -8.73
N ALA A 130 -10.85 4.93 -8.36
CA ALA A 130 -10.47 3.69 -9.04
C ALA A 130 -11.57 2.62 -8.95
N VAL A 131 -12.27 2.52 -7.81
CA VAL A 131 -13.38 1.60 -7.62
C VAL A 131 -14.60 2.04 -8.42
N ASP A 132 -14.90 3.33 -8.48
CA ASP A 132 -15.97 3.89 -9.29
C ASP A 132 -15.77 3.56 -10.77
N GLU A 133 -14.57 3.79 -11.29
CA GLU A 133 -14.19 3.45 -12.66
C GLU A 133 -14.36 1.94 -12.93
N ILE A 134 -13.89 1.07 -12.02
CA ILE A 134 -14.08 -0.39 -12.15
C ILE A 134 -15.57 -0.78 -12.16
N LEU A 135 -16.37 -0.15 -11.29
CA LEU A 135 -17.80 -0.42 -11.16
C LEU A 135 -18.65 0.26 -12.25
N ALA A 136 -18.06 1.13 -13.07
CA ALA A 136 -18.69 1.74 -14.24
C ALA A 136 -18.43 0.96 -15.55
N ILE A 137 -17.48 0.01 -15.56
CA ILE A 137 -17.11 -0.77 -16.75
C ILE A 137 -18.32 -1.48 -17.39
N ASP A 138 -18.46 -1.30 -18.70
CA ASP A 138 -19.40 -2.02 -19.56
C ASP A 138 -18.63 -2.74 -20.71
N PRO A 139 -18.96 -3.98 -21.10
CA PRO A 139 -19.99 -4.89 -20.57
C PRO A 139 -19.66 -5.52 -19.20
N PRO A 140 -20.69 -6.08 -18.51
CA PRO A 140 -20.53 -6.80 -17.24
C PRO A 140 -19.42 -7.86 -17.20
N ARG A 141 -19.14 -8.52 -18.33
CA ARG A 141 -18.02 -9.46 -18.45
C ARG A 141 -16.66 -8.79 -18.18
N LEU A 142 -16.43 -7.59 -18.71
CA LEU A 142 -15.19 -6.85 -18.47
C LEU A 142 -15.13 -6.33 -17.04
N GLN A 143 -16.27 -5.93 -16.48
CA GLN A 143 -16.35 -5.54 -15.08
C GLN A 143 -15.97 -6.71 -14.16
N ALA A 144 -16.56 -7.90 -14.35
CA ALA A 144 -16.22 -9.08 -13.58
C ALA A 144 -14.72 -9.43 -13.68
N LEU A 145 -14.13 -9.30 -14.86
CA LEU A 145 -12.69 -9.44 -15.06
C LEU A 145 -11.90 -8.43 -14.23
N ALA A 146 -12.27 -7.15 -14.25
CA ALA A 146 -11.60 -6.12 -13.45
C ALA A 146 -11.70 -6.42 -11.95
N LEU A 147 -12.87 -6.83 -11.44
CA LEU A 147 -13.06 -7.27 -10.05
C LEU A 147 -12.09 -8.41 -9.71
N SER A 148 -11.93 -9.39 -10.60
CA SER A 148 -11.01 -10.53 -10.38
C SER A 148 -9.53 -10.14 -10.39
N ARG A 149 -9.16 -9.06 -11.10
CA ARG A 149 -7.80 -8.50 -11.11
C ARG A 149 -7.47 -7.74 -9.83
N VAL A 150 -8.43 -7.02 -9.26
CA VAL A 150 -8.19 -6.24 -8.03
C VAL A 150 -8.38 -7.05 -6.75
N ALA A 151 -8.96 -8.25 -6.85
CA ALA A 151 -9.39 -9.05 -5.70
C ALA A 151 -8.28 -9.44 -4.70
N ASN A 152 -7.01 -9.52 -5.13
CA ASN A 152 -5.89 -9.79 -4.23
C ASN A 152 -5.59 -8.62 -3.29
N TYR A 153 -6.11 -7.43 -3.59
CA TYR A 153 -5.80 -6.17 -2.90
C TYR A 153 -7.03 -5.57 -2.22
N LEU A 154 -8.10 -6.35 -2.01
CA LEU A 154 -9.32 -5.89 -1.33
C LEU A 154 -9.06 -5.47 0.11
N GLY A 155 -8.05 -6.06 0.76
CA GLY A 155 -7.62 -5.67 2.10
C GLY A 155 -7.10 -4.23 2.17
N ASP A 156 -6.55 -3.72 1.06
CA ASP A 156 -5.97 -2.38 0.98
C ASP A 156 -7.02 -1.28 0.68
N LEU A 157 -8.27 -1.68 0.45
CA LEU A 157 -9.41 -0.76 0.31
C LEU A 157 -10.03 -0.46 1.67
N ASP A 158 -10.64 0.72 1.82
CA ASP A 158 -11.49 0.99 2.97
C ASP A 158 -12.74 0.09 2.96
N SER A 159 -13.42 0.01 4.12
CA SER A 159 -14.58 -0.87 4.28
C SER A 159 -15.71 -0.61 3.30
N GLY A 160 -15.94 0.65 2.89
CA GLY A 160 -17.01 1.02 1.96
C GLY A 160 -16.69 0.55 0.56
N ASN A 161 -15.51 0.90 0.03
CA ASN A 161 -15.07 0.47 -1.29
C ASN A 161 -14.91 -1.05 -1.40
N ARG A 162 -14.35 -1.70 -0.37
CA ARG A 162 -14.28 -3.16 -0.30
C ARG A 162 -15.66 -3.81 -0.38
N ALA A 163 -16.64 -3.31 0.39
CA ALA A 163 -18.00 -3.84 0.38
C ALA A 163 -18.66 -3.70 -1.00
N ARG A 164 -18.47 -2.57 -1.69
CA ARG A 164 -19.00 -2.35 -3.04
C ARG A 164 -18.45 -3.38 -4.05
N VAL A 165 -17.14 -3.59 -4.04
CA VAL A 165 -16.48 -4.57 -4.93
C VAL A 165 -16.95 -6.01 -4.62
N ILE A 166 -17.00 -6.38 -3.34
CA ILE A 166 -17.47 -7.71 -2.91
C ILE A 166 -18.93 -7.92 -3.30
N ASN A 167 -19.82 -6.97 -2.99
CA ASN A 167 -21.25 -7.09 -3.29
C ASN A 167 -21.48 -7.25 -4.79
N ARG A 168 -20.75 -6.49 -5.62
CA ARG A 168 -20.85 -6.63 -7.07
C ARG A 168 -20.38 -8.00 -7.58
N ALA A 169 -19.30 -8.55 -7.01
CA ALA A 169 -18.89 -9.91 -7.33
C ALA A 169 -19.92 -10.96 -6.86
N VAL A 170 -20.56 -10.76 -5.70
CA VAL A 170 -21.65 -11.63 -5.23
C VAL A 170 -22.84 -11.60 -6.19
N GLU A 171 -23.22 -10.43 -6.70
CA GLU A 171 -24.27 -10.28 -7.71
C GLU A 171 -23.95 -11.11 -8.96
N PHE A 172 -22.74 -10.97 -9.50
CA PHE A 172 -22.34 -11.73 -10.70
C PHE A 172 -22.22 -13.24 -10.49
N VAL A 173 -22.01 -13.72 -9.26
CA VAL A 173 -22.07 -15.17 -8.99
C VAL A 173 -23.52 -15.67 -8.95
N ARG A 174 -24.46 -14.86 -8.44
CA ARG A 174 -25.87 -15.24 -8.25
C ARG A 174 -26.73 -15.07 -9.49
N ASP A 175 -26.51 -13.99 -10.21
CA ASP A 175 -27.25 -13.62 -11.42
C ASP A 175 -26.24 -13.28 -12.52
N PRO A 176 -25.53 -14.30 -13.06
CA PRO A 176 -24.48 -14.07 -14.02
C PRO A 176 -25.04 -13.66 -15.38
N PRO A 177 -24.48 -12.62 -16.02
CA PRO A 177 -24.81 -12.29 -17.41
C PRO A 177 -24.26 -13.34 -18.39
N ASP A 178 -23.16 -14.01 -18.04
CA ASP A 178 -22.61 -15.17 -18.74
C ASP A 178 -21.66 -15.97 -17.81
N ASP A 179 -21.28 -17.18 -18.24
CA ASP A 179 -20.41 -18.09 -17.47
C ASP A 179 -19.02 -17.50 -17.16
N LEU A 180 -18.49 -16.67 -18.07
CA LEU A 180 -17.18 -16.04 -17.88
C LEU A 180 -17.24 -14.94 -16.81
N ALA A 181 -18.32 -14.16 -16.77
CA ALA A 181 -18.55 -13.19 -15.72
C ALA A 181 -18.73 -13.89 -14.37
N GLN A 182 -19.50 -15.00 -14.34
CA GLN A 182 -19.70 -15.80 -13.14
C GLN A 182 -18.37 -16.33 -12.58
N SER A 183 -17.54 -16.93 -13.45
CA SER A 183 -16.24 -17.47 -13.04
C SER A 183 -15.26 -16.40 -12.59
N ASN A 184 -15.19 -15.26 -13.28
CA ASN A 184 -14.33 -14.15 -12.85
C ASN A 184 -14.76 -13.61 -11.49
N ALA A 185 -16.07 -13.49 -11.26
CA ALA A 185 -16.61 -13.06 -9.98
C ALA A 185 -16.34 -14.09 -8.87
N ALA A 186 -16.52 -15.38 -9.13
CA ALA A 186 -16.18 -16.44 -8.18
C ALA A 186 -14.68 -16.43 -7.83
N ASN A 187 -13.80 -16.24 -8.82
CA ASN A 187 -12.37 -16.06 -8.61
C ASN A 187 -12.05 -14.84 -7.74
N ALA A 188 -12.76 -13.73 -7.93
CA ALA A 188 -12.61 -12.54 -7.09
C ALA A 188 -12.97 -12.86 -5.62
N LEU A 189 -14.10 -13.53 -5.41
CA LEU A 189 -14.58 -13.90 -4.07
C LEU A 189 -13.68 -14.94 -3.38
N LEU A 190 -13.09 -15.88 -4.13
CA LEU A 190 -12.10 -16.82 -3.58
C LEU A 190 -10.87 -16.11 -3.02
N LYS A 191 -10.31 -15.15 -3.77
CA LYS A 191 -9.15 -14.35 -3.33
C LYS A 191 -9.48 -13.50 -2.10
N GLY A 192 -10.71 -12.99 -2.02
CA GLY A 192 -11.23 -12.19 -0.92
C GLY A 192 -12.00 -12.97 0.15
N TYR A 193 -11.92 -14.31 0.19
CA TYR A 193 -12.88 -15.13 0.95
C TYR A 193 -12.93 -14.79 2.45
N TYR A 194 -11.77 -14.47 3.03
CA TYR A 194 -11.66 -14.08 4.44
C TYR A 194 -12.25 -12.70 4.76
N LEU A 195 -12.51 -11.88 3.74
CA LEU A 195 -13.12 -10.56 3.84
C LEU A 195 -14.65 -10.61 3.73
N LEU A 196 -15.22 -11.77 3.39
CA LEU A 196 -16.67 -11.95 3.31
C LEU A 196 -17.29 -11.96 4.70
N ASN A 197 -18.48 -11.36 4.82
CA ASN A 197 -19.24 -11.43 6.05
C ASN A 197 -19.77 -12.86 6.31
N THR A 198 -20.23 -13.13 7.53
CA THR A 198 -20.69 -14.48 7.94
C THR A 198 -21.81 -15.01 7.05
N GLN A 199 -22.76 -14.16 6.66
CA GLN A 199 -23.87 -14.54 5.80
C GLN A 199 -23.39 -14.90 4.38
N GLN A 200 -22.50 -14.09 3.81
CA GLN A 200 -21.89 -14.35 2.50
C GLN A 200 -21.11 -15.67 2.50
N ARG A 201 -20.30 -15.94 3.55
CA ARG A 201 -19.57 -17.22 3.67
C ARG A 201 -20.48 -18.43 3.82
N ALA A 202 -21.60 -18.28 4.52
CA ALA A 202 -22.59 -19.36 4.64
C ALA A 202 -23.27 -19.68 3.30
N GLN A 203 -23.45 -18.68 2.45
CA GLN A 203 -24.15 -18.81 1.16
C GLN A 203 -23.22 -19.15 -0.01
N LEU A 204 -21.95 -18.75 0.07
CA LEU A 204 -20.96 -18.88 -0.98
C LEU A 204 -19.78 -19.67 -0.42
N THR A 205 -19.96 -20.97 -0.25
CA THR A 205 -18.91 -21.84 0.30
C THR A 205 -17.68 -21.87 -0.63
N VAL A 206 -16.51 -22.18 -0.07
CA VAL A 206 -15.27 -22.33 -0.85
C VAL A 206 -15.46 -23.35 -1.97
N ASP A 207 -16.05 -24.52 -1.67
CA ASP A 207 -16.29 -25.58 -2.64
C ASP A 207 -17.21 -25.12 -3.78
N TYR A 208 -18.27 -24.37 -3.45
CA TYR A 208 -19.17 -23.79 -4.44
C TYR A 208 -18.42 -22.81 -5.34
N LEU A 209 -17.70 -21.84 -4.76
CA LEU A 209 -16.95 -20.85 -5.54
C LEU A 209 -15.86 -21.50 -6.40
N GLN A 210 -15.17 -22.53 -5.91
CA GLN A 210 -14.20 -23.31 -6.67
C GLN A 210 -14.86 -24.00 -7.87
N SER A 211 -15.99 -24.66 -7.65
CA SER A 211 -16.74 -25.32 -8.74
C SER A 211 -17.14 -24.33 -9.83
N VAL A 212 -17.66 -23.16 -9.46
CA VAL A 212 -18.05 -22.10 -10.40
C VAL A 212 -16.86 -21.52 -11.14
N SER A 213 -15.74 -21.30 -10.43
CA SER A 213 -14.52 -20.76 -11.04
C SER A 213 -13.88 -21.72 -12.05
N ALA A 214 -14.00 -23.03 -11.84
CA ALA A 214 -13.43 -24.07 -12.69
C ALA A 214 -14.18 -24.26 -14.02
N LEU A 215 -15.45 -23.83 -14.09
CA LEU A 215 -16.31 -24.01 -15.28
C LEU A 215 -15.81 -23.27 -16.53
N SER A 216 -14.90 -22.30 -16.40
CA SER A 216 -14.38 -21.54 -17.56
C SER A 216 -13.27 -22.24 -18.35
N GLY A 217 -13.00 -23.52 -18.12
CA GLY A 217 -12.00 -24.26 -18.90
C GLY A 217 -10.58 -23.69 -18.76
N GLN A 218 -10.33 -22.86 -17.75
CA GLN A 218 -8.96 -22.61 -17.29
C GLN A 218 -8.52 -23.87 -16.57
N GLU A 219 -7.73 -24.67 -17.28
CA GLU A 219 -6.89 -25.73 -16.74
C GLU A 219 -6.36 -25.31 -15.37
N PRO A 220 -6.51 -26.14 -14.32
CA PRO A 220 -6.09 -25.77 -12.99
C PRO A 220 -4.63 -25.39 -13.02
N LEU A 221 -4.31 -24.15 -12.61
CA LEU A 221 -2.94 -23.73 -12.36
C LEU A 221 -2.32 -24.77 -11.42
N ALA A 222 -1.46 -25.60 -11.97
CA ALA A 222 -0.72 -26.60 -11.23
C ALA A 222 -0.04 -25.92 -10.03
N PRO A 223 0.06 -26.60 -8.87
CA PRO A 223 0.77 -26.06 -7.73
C PRO A 223 2.20 -25.68 -8.14
N SER A 224 2.60 -24.44 -7.87
CA SER A 224 3.96 -23.95 -8.04
C SER A 224 4.95 -24.82 -7.29
N THR A 225 5.52 -25.79 -7.99
CA THR A 225 6.67 -26.58 -7.53
C THR A 225 7.55 -26.90 -8.74
N ALA A 226 8.22 -25.88 -9.26
CA ALA A 226 9.55 -25.97 -9.86
C ALA A 226 10.04 -24.56 -10.20
N ARG A 227 10.99 -24.07 -9.40
CA ARG A 227 11.97 -23.08 -9.88
C ARG A 227 12.67 -23.72 -11.09
N HIS A 228 12.43 -23.21 -12.28
CA HIS A 228 13.43 -23.30 -13.34
C HIS A 228 14.08 -21.93 -13.48
N VAL A 229 15.36 -21.90 -13.10
CA VAL A 229 16.34 -20.91 -13.54
C VAL A 229 16.26 -20.90 -15.07
N VAL A 230 15.74 -19.82 -15.62
CA VAL A 230 15.88 -19.51 -17.04
C VAL A 230 17.12 -18.62 -17.15
N GLU A 231 18.21 -19.22 -17.62
CA GLU A 231 19.36 -18.47 -18.12
C GLU A 231 18.94 -17.53 -19.27
N PRO A 232 19.57 -16.36 -19.39
CA PRO A 232 19.24 -15.41 -20.44
C PRO A 232 19.84 -15.87 -21.77
N SER A 233 19.00 -16.22 -22.73
CA SER A 233 19.43 -16.32 -24.14
C SER A 233 19.06 -15.06 -24.92
N PRO A 234 19.94 -14.61 -25.83
CA PRO A 234 19.98 -13.25 -26.32
C PRO A 234 19.01 -13.07 -27.49
N PHE A 235 17.99 -12.24 -27.32
CA PHE A 235 17.22 -11.72 -28.44
C PHE A 235 17.53 -10.25 -28.64
N ASN A 236 18.26 -10.05 -29.73
CA ASN A 236 18.57 -8.82 -30.45
C ASN A 236 17.68 -7.61 -30.14
N HIS A 237 18.37 -6.52 -29.82
CA HIS A 237 17.88 -5.15 -29.92
C HIS A 237 17.09 -4.93 -31.21
N THR A 238 15.80 -4.72 -31.06
CA THR A 238 15.08 -3.81 -31.95
C THR A 238 14.55 -2.69 -31.07
N VAL A 239 15.23 -1.54 -31.12
CA VAL A 239 14.76 -0.29 -30.54
C VAL A 239 13.54 0.13 -31.38
N GLY A 240 12.38 -0.38 -31.00
CA GLY A 240 11.08 0.00 -31.53
C GLY A 240 10.21 0.38 -30.35
N GLN A 241 9.67 1.60 -30.36
CA GLN A 241 8.73 2.11 -29.35
C GLN A 241 7.72 1.03 -28.94
N GLY A 242 7.84 0.52 -27.71
CA GLY A 242 6.85 -0.38 -27.16
C GLY A 242 5.52 0.37 -27.05
N GLY A 243 4.50 -0.09 -27.77
CA GLY A 243 3.17 0.52 -27.71
C GLY A 243 2.60 0.53 -26.27
N PRO A 244 1.48 1.25 -26.05
CA PRO A 244 0.93 1.51 -24.70
C PRO A 244 0.69 0.25 -23.85
N ILE A 245 0.43 -0.91 -24.48
CA ILE A 245 0.26 -2.19 -23.79
C ILE A 245 1.57 -2.69 -23.15
N ALA A 246 2.71 -2.58 -23.86
CA ALA A 246 4.00 -3.00 -23.32
C ALA A 246 4.41 -2.12 -22.12
N HIS A 247 4.07 -0.83 -22.19
CA HIS A 247 4.28 0.11 -21.09
C HIS A 247 3.48 -0.29 -19.85
N LEU A 248 2.17 -0.59 -19.99
CA LEU A 248 1.32 -1.04 -18.88
C LEU A 248 1.80 -2.38 -18.28
N GLY A 249 2.37 -3.27 -19.08
CA GLY A 249 3.01 -4.49 -18.59
C GLY A 249 4.20 -4.22 -17.67
N ALA A 250 5.08 -3.29 -18.05
CA ALA A 250 6.21 -2.88 -17.21
C ALA A 250 5.74 -2.18 -15.93
N MET A 251 4.72 -1.34 -16.02
CA MET A 251 4.11 -0.66 -14.87
C MET A 251 3.53 -1.66 -13.88
N ARG A 252 2.90 -2.73 -14.35
CA ARG A 252 2.38 -3.78 -13.46
C ARG A 252 3.49 -4.40 -12.62
N SER A 253 4.59 -4.81 -13.26
CA SER A 253 5.74 -5.38 -12.56
C SER A 253 6.34 -4.40 -11.54
N ALA A 254 6.38 -3.11 -11.88
CA ALA A 254 6.82 -2.06 -10.96
C ALA A 254 5.85 -1.90 -9.77
N ALA A 255 4.54 -1.92 -9.98
CA ALA A 255 3.54 -1.87 -8.91
C ALA A 255 3.68 -3.05 -7.94
N GLU A 256 3.84 -4.26 -8.47
CA GLU A 256 4.05 -5.47 -7.68
C GLU A 256 5.40 -5.42 -6.91
N HIS A 257 6.43 -4.82 -7.50
CA HIS A 257 7.71 -4.62 -6.82
C HIS A 257 7.60 -3.62 -5.66
N LEU A 258 6.92 -2.49 -5.85
CA LEU A 258 6.67 -1.50 -4.79
C LEU A 258 5.89 -2.11 -3.61
N ASN A 259 4.86 -2.91 -3.90
CA ASN A 259 4.09 -3.59 -2.86
C ASN A 259 4.96 -4.59 -2.07
N ARG A 260 5.82 -5.36 -2.75
CA ARG A 260 6.76 -6.30 -2.10
C ARG A 260 7.82 -5.59 -1.27
N ALA A 261 8.44 -4.55 -1.82
CA ALA A 261 9.46 -3.76 -1.13
C ALA A 261 8.92 -3.18 0.19
N GLU A 262 7.67 -2.73 0.21
CA GLU A 262 7.05 -2.25 1.45
C GLU A 262 6.74 -3.37 2.45
N ASN A 263 6.31 -4.54 2.00
CA ASN A 263 6.12 -5.69 2.89
C ASN A 263 7.46 -6.15 3.51
N GLU A 264 8.55 -6.13 2.73
CA GLU A 264 9.91 -6.42 3.18
C GLU A 264 10.38 -5.38 4.21
N ALA A 265 10.20 -4.08 3.91
CA ALA A 265 10.48 -2.99 4.83
C ALA A 265 9.80 -3.15 6.20
N ARG A 266 8.52 -3.55 6.20
CA ARG A 266 7.76 -3.82 7.42
C ARG A 266 8.30 -5.02 8.18
N ALA A 267 8.66 -6.09 7.48
CA ALA A 267 9.22 -7.30 8.08
C ALA A 267 10.59 -7.02 8.74
N ASP A 268 11.42 -6.21 8.10
CA ASP A 268 12.72 -5.78 8.64
C ASP A 268 12.54 -4.94 9.91
N LEU A 269 11.62 -3.98 9.89
CA LEU A 269 11.31 -3.17 11.07
C LEU A 269 10.74 -4.01 12.22
N ALA A 270 9.90 -5.01 11.93
CA ALA A 270 9.36 -5.93 12.93
C ALA A 270 10.46 -6.84 13.53
N SER A 271 11.41 -7.26 12.70
CA SER A 271 12.57 -8.07 13.11
C SER A 271 13.49 -7.28 14.06
N PHE A 272 13.72 -5.99 13.77
CA PHE A 272 14.46 -5.10 14.65
C PHE A 272 13.85 -5.01 16.05
N ARG A 273 12.53 -4.75 16.13
CA ARG A 273 11.81 -4.68 17.42
C ARG A 273 11.91 -5.97 18.23
N SER A 274 11.95 -7.12 17.56
CA SER A 274 12.04 -8.42 18.22
C SER A 274 13.42 -8.63 18.85
N ARG A 275 14.50 -8.20 18.16
CA ARG A 275 15.87 -8.26 18.69
C ARG A 275 16.05 -7.34 19.89
N GLU A 276 15.58 -6.10 19.79
CA GLU A 276 15.73 -5.12 20.87
C GLU A 276 15.02 -5.55 22.17
N ARG A 277 13.85 -6.20 22.05
CA ARG A 277 13.16 -6.78 23.22
C ARG A 277 13.93 -7.94 23.85
N SER A 278 14.62 -8.76 23.04
CA SER A 278 15.43 -9.87 23.53
C SER A 278 16.64 -9.38 24.31
N ASP A 279 17.27 -8.28 23.87
CA ASP A 279 18.48 -7.74 24.51
C ASP A 279 18.18 -7.00 25.82
N ARG A 280 17.01 -6.36 25.95
CA ARG A 280 16.57 -5.72 27.20
C ARG A 280 16.04 -6.69 28.26
N GLY A 281 15.83 -7.96 27.91
CA GLY A 281 15.35 -9.01 28.81
C GLY A 281 16.45 -9.85 29.47
N ARG A 282 17.73 -9.51 29.24
CA ARG A 282 18.91 -10.12 29.85
C ARG A 282 19.55 -9.15 30.85
#